data_AF-A0A369PSQ2-F1
#
_entry.id   AF-A0A369PSQ2-F1
#
_cell.length_a   1.000
_cell.length_b   1.000
_cell.length_c   1.000
_cell.angle_alpha   90.00
_cell.angle_beta   90.00
_cell.angle_gamma   90.00
#
_symmetry.space_group_name_H-M   'P 1'
#
loop_
_entity.id
_entity.type
_entity.pdbx_description
1 polymer ?
#
loop_
_entity_poly.entity_id
_entity_poly.type
_entity_poly.pdbx_seq_one_letter_code
_entity_poly.pdbx_strand_id
1 'polypeptide(L)'
;MENELPAINIEPGSLLDLRLNKGILPTLDIAGHTFYVDLQMNKLRPKDDFKSKGIDFTEIKDYYDRDRRAYVIPYNPTTHEFQQDDVSKMTELPTDIVIVQFPSQYELDIVGWNKKYGNSITDQDLKQMHFEARTLPWVDTNLIEHIKLNVAEQLQPKEEYIVNERKDSLYRIPTDTEKLLPTYKIFGTEFIVDVNQLELREKANPKNVISISDMDEKAVQGYSFWYSPNSKGLTTYAEQGAKLAEIPDFVTLDPIGMAKKHNIDEDKMAGMDDFKLMVNQDAFDKIAYKGIIPTIDIAGHTFYIDLFNDKLHPKDDIWSRGIIFSELKYYYSHKDNTFTIPYNQKTHTFQEVSLNVKEIPKDLIVVQIPGKRILDPIGQNKTSDLNTSDYLKKKGVHLHFEAKVIPWHQTRFAETVKRNNGQEVKAEQKPSISPKPEESTVSKRKGRRM
;
A
#
# COMPACT_ATOMS: atom_id res chain seq x y z
N MET A 1 11.37 3.46 65.76
CA MET A 1 12.58 3.82 65.00
C MET A 1 12.09 4.34 63.66
N GLU A 2 11.87 5.65 63.60
CA GLU A 2 11.64 6.35 62.34
C GLU A 2 12.96 6.31 61.57
N ASN A 3 12.96 5.65 60.42
CA ASN A 3 14.07 5.76 59.48
C ASN A 3 13.99 7.14 58.84
N GLU A 4 14.71 8.11 59.41
CA GLU A 4 15.00 9.38 58.75
C GLU A 4 15.70 9.06 57.42
N LEU A 5 15.02 9.34 56.31
CA LEU A 5 15.62 9.34 54.98
C LEU A 5 16.79 10.33 54.99
N PRO A 6 17.98 9.97 54.46
CA PRO A 6 19.12 10.87 54.45
C PRO A 6 18.74 12.17 53.74
N ALA A 7 18.95 13.30 54.42
CA ALA A 7 18.73 14.62 53.87
C ALA A 7 19.64 14.81 52.64
N ILE A 8 19.04 14.80 51.46
CA ILE A 8 19.73 15.06 50.19
C ILE A 8 20.27 16.49 50.26
N ASN A 9 21.60 16.64 50.20
CA ASN A 9 22.23 17.96 50.17
C ASN A 9 22.11 18.53 48.75
N ILE A 10 21.07 19.32 48.51
CA ILE A 10 20.81 19.96 47.21
C ILE A 10 21.51 21.31 47.20
N GLU A 11 22.44 21.52 46.27
CA GLU A 11 23.15 22.79 46.12
C GLU A 11 22.17 23.92 45.74
N PRO A 12 22.09 25.01 46.54
CA PRO A 12 21.22 26.14 46.23
C PRO A 12 21.52 26.75 44.86
N GLY A 13 20.50 26.93 44.03
CA GLY A 13 20.64 27.45 42.67
C GLY A 13 20.98 26.41 41.60
N SER A 14 21.29 25.16 41.96
CA SER A 14 21.39 24.05 41.00
C SER A 14 20.07 23.83 40.27
N LEU A 15 20.10 23.20 39.09
CA LEU A 15 18.88 22.85 38.35
C LEU A 15 17.91 22.01 39.20
N LEU A 16 18.46 21.11 40.05
CA LEU A 16 17.67 20.32 40.97
C LEU A 16 17.00 21.18 42.06
N ASP A 17 17.69 22.20 42.62
CA ASP A 17 17.08 23.17 43.54
C ASP A 17 15.96 23.98 42.87
N LEU A 18 16.20 24.49 41.65
CA LEU A 18 15.21 25.24 40.88
C LEU A 18 13.94 24.40 40.65
N ARG A 19 14.10 23.13 40.25
CA ARG A 19 12.98 22.25 39.95
C ARG A 19 12.27 21.71 41.20
N LEU A 20 13.04 21.24 42.19
CA LEU A 20 12.51 20.51 43.34
C LEU A 20 12.00 21.43 44.45
N ASN A 21 12.81 22.42 44.84
CA ASN A 21 12.54 23.29 45.99
C ASN A 21 11.80 24.56 45.57
N LYS A 22 12.18 25.17 44.43
CA LYS A 22 11.55 26.40 43.92
C LYS A 22 10.37 26.17 42.98
N GLY A 23 10.15 24.92 42.58
CA GLY A 23 8.99 24.51 41.78
C GLY A 23 8.99 25.03 40.33
N ILE A 24 10.14 25.47 39.81
CA ILE A 24 10.25 25.96 38.44
C ILE A 24 10.10 24.78 37.48
N LEU A 25 9.12 24.84 36.58
CA LEU A 25 8.90 23.80 35.57
C LEU A 25 9.95 23.90 34.45
N PRO A 26 10.40 22.77 33.87
CA PRO A 26 11.18 22.80 32.64
C PRO A 26 10.37 23.41 31.49
N THR A 27 11.07 23.85 30.46
CA THR A 27 10.48 24.48 29.28
C THR A 27 10.86 23.75 28.00
N LEU A 28 9.95 23.76 27.04
CA LEU A 28 10.16 23.21 25.70
C LEU A 28 9.73 24.25 24.67
N ASP A 29 10.64 24.64 23.79
CA ASP A 29 10.34 25.52 22.67
C ASP A 29 9.95 24.70 21.43
N ILE A 30 8.81 25.02 20.83
CA ILE A 30 8.31 24.39 19.61
C ILE A 30 8.02 25.47 18.59
N ALA A 31 8.79 25.51 17.50
CA ALA A 31 8.65 26.47 16.41
C ALA A 31 8.55 27.94 16.89
N GLY A 32 9.34 28.32 17.90
CA GLY A 32 9.38 29.67 18.46
C GLY A 32 8.35 29.94 19.56
N HIS A 33 7.54 28.95 19.96
CA HIS A 33 6.62 29.07 21.09
C HIS A 33 7.09 28.25 22.30
N THR A 34 7.19 28.88 23.47
CA THR A 34 7.64 28.24 24.71
C THR A 34 6.48 27.62 25.49
N PHE A 35 6.63 26.36 25.86
CA PHE A 35 5.73 25.64 26.75
C PHE A 35 6.42 25.31 28.07
N TYR A 36 5.65 25.33 29.17
CA TYR A 36 6.02 24.63 30.39
C TYR A 36 5.73 23.14 30.27
N VAL A 37 6.67 22.31 30.68
CA VAL A 37 6.46 20.87 30.84
C VAL A 37 5.75 20.63 32.17
N ASP A 38 4.44 20.41 32.11
CA ASP A 38 3.59 20.28 33.29
C ASP A 38 3.05 18.85 33.41
N LEU A 39 3.85 17.95 33.98
CA LEU A 39 3.50 16.55 34.11
C LEU A 39 2.36 16.29 35.10
N GLN A 40 2.11 17.21 36.04
CA GLN A 40 0.98 17.15 36.97
C GLN A 40 -0.33 17.40 36.22
N MET A 41 -0.36 18.38 35.32
CA MET A 41 -1.48 18.61 34.40
C MET A 41 -1.45 17.69 33.17
N ASN A 42 -0.45 16.81 33.06
CA ASN A 42 -0.24 15.90 31.93
C ASN A 42 -0.19 16.61 30.57
N LYS A 43 0.42 17.80 30.49
CA LYS A 43 0.49 18.54 29.23
C LYS A 43 1.71 19.46 29.10
N LEU A 44 1.99 19.85 27.86
CA LEU A 44 2.79 21.03 27.53
C LEU A 44 1.87 22.26 27.62
N ARG A 45 2.04 23.07 28.66
CA ARG A 45 1.19 24.23 28.92
C ARG A 45 1.84 25.48 28.31
N PRO A 46 1.15 26.28 27.47
CA PRO A 46 1.71 27.49 26.89
C PRO A 46 2.22 28.42 28.00
N LYS A 47 3.40 29.01 27.80
CA LYS A 47 3.98 29.95 28.76
C LYS A 47 3.30 31.32 28.70
N ASP A 48 3.12 31.84 27.50
CA ASP A 48 2.67 33.21 27.24
C ASP A 48 1.37 33.30 26.41
N ASP A 49 0.81 32.16 25.99
CA ASP A 49 -0.44 32.10 25.21
C ASP A 49 -1.58 31.40 25.99
N PHE A 50 -2.39 32.20 26.67
CA PHE A 50 -3.53 31.71 27.44
C PHE A 50 -4.74 31.29 26.58
N LYS A 51 -4.69 31.44 25.25
CA LYS A 51 -5.76 30.99 24.34
C LYS A 51 -5.55 29.57 23.87
N SER A 52 -4.30 29.14 23.67
CA SER A 52 -3.97 27.75 23.36
C SER A 52 -4.29 26.84 24.55
N LYS A 53 -4.85 25.66 24.27
CA LYS A 53 -5.09 24.64 25.32
C LYS A 53 -3.80 23.95 25.78
N GLY A 54 -2.73 24.10 25.00
CA GLY A 54 -1.50 23.32 25.11
C GLY A 54 -1.61 21.98 24.39
N ILE A 55 -0.64 21.09 24.67
CA ILE A 55 -0.57 19.76 24.06
C ILE A 55 -0.69 18.71 25.18
N ASP A 56 -1.78 17.95 25.22
CA ASP A 56 -1.97 16.90 26.21
C ASP A 56 -1.13 15.66 25.86
N PHE A 57 -0.36 15.14 26.81
CA PHE A 57 0.48 13.96 26.59
C PHE A 57 -0.33 12.69 26.33
N THR A 58 -1.62 12.66 26.70
CA THR A 58 -2.55 11.58 26.38
C THR A 58 -2.92 11.60 24.90
N GLU A 59 -3.18 12.78 24.34
CA GLU A 59 -3.56 12.95 22.93
C GLU A 59 -2.43 12.55 21.99
N ILE A 60 -1.17 12.82 22.38
CA ILE A 60 0.01 12.49 21.59
C ILE A 60 0.65 11.15 21.98
N LYS A 61 0.02 10.35 22.83
CA LYS A 61 0.60 9.09 23.33
C LYS A 61 0.98 8.13 22.20
N ASP A 62 0.12 8.01 21.21
CA ASP A 62 0.32 7.09 20.07
C ASP A 62 1.34 7.62 19.05
N TYR A 63 1.82 8.85 19.23
CA TYR A 63 2.86 9.49 18.43
C TYR A 63 4.26 9.36 19.06
N TYR A 64 4.41 8.53 20.10
CA TYR A 64 5.71 8.20 20.67
C TYR A 64 6.41 7.14 19.81
N ASP A 65 7.48 7.55 19.15
CA ASP A 65 8.35 6.67 18.39
C ASP A 65 9.37 6.01 19.35
N ARG A 66 9.29 4.69 19.48
CA ARG A 66 10.16 3.93 20.38
C ARG A 66 11.59 3.86 19.89
N ASP A 67 11.82 3.86 18.58
CA ASP A 67 13.15 3.77 17.99
C ASP A 67 13.87 5.12 18.14
N ARG A 68 13.14 6.23 17.95
CA ARG A 68 13.65 7.59 18.19
C ARG A 68 13.64 8.00 19.67
N ARG A 69 12.93 7.25 20.52
CA ARG A 69 12.66 7.56 21.93
C ARG A 69 12.10 8.98 22.14
N ALA A 70 11.25 9.41 21.21
CA ALA A 70 10.76 10.79 21.13
C ALA A 70 9.30 10.82 20.67
N TYR A 71 8.58 11.87 21.05
CA TYR A 71 7.32 12.22 20.40
C TYR A 71 7.60 12.80 19.01
N VAL A 72 6.84 12.37 18.01
CA VAL A 72 6.87 12.90 16.64
C VAL A 72 5.45 13.26 16.24
N ILE A 73 5.09 14.54 16.38
CA ILE A 73 3.68 14.97 16.29
C ILE A 73 3.47 16.01 15.18
N PRO A 74 2.30 16.01 14.52
CA PRO A 74 1.80 17.16 13.79
C PRO A 74 1.45 18.31 14.74
N TYR A 75 2.02 19.48 14.48
CA TYR A 75 1.88 20.68 15.29
C TYR A 75 1.52 21.87 14.40
N ASN A 76 0.53 22.66 14.80
CA ASN A 76 0.14 23.87 14.10
C ASN A 76 0.84 25.09 14.75
N PRO A 77 1.82 25.73 14.08
CA PRO A 77 2.54 26.87 14.65
C PRO A 77 1.70 28.12 14.86
N THR A 78 0.51 28.21 14.27
CA THR A 78 -0.38 29.37 14.41
C THR A 78 -1.29 29.24 15.62
N THR A 79 -1.82 28.04 15.87
CA THR A 79 -2.70 27.79 17.03
C THR A 79 -1.93 27.31 18.26
N HIS A 80 -0.67 26.91 18.09
CA HIS A 80 0.18 26.31 19.12
C HIS A 80 -0.41 25.03 19.73
N GLU A 81 -1.08 24.24 18.90
CA GLU A 81 -1.78 23.02 19.32
C GLU A 81 -1.33 21.81 18.50
N PHE A 82 -1.45 20.63 19.09
CA PHE A 82 -1.39 19.38 18.36
C PHE A 82 -2.60 19.28 17.42
N GLN A 83 -2.36 18.86 16.18
CA GLN A 83 -3.42 18.74 15.18
C GLN A 83 -3.40 17.33 14.59
N GLN A 84 -4.35 16.50 15.01
CA GLN A 84 -4.55 15.20 14.41
C GLN A 84 -5.19 15.37 13.03
N ASP A 85 -4.46 14.97 11.99
CA ASP A 85 -5.00 14.96 10.63
C ASP A 85 -5.36 13.55 10.14
N ASP A 86 -6.35 13.50 9.26
CA ASP A 86 -6.74 12.28 8.55
C ASP A 86 -5.81 12.05 7.34
N VAL A 87 -4.67 11.42 7.60
CA VAL A 87 -3.66 11.07 6.57
C VAL A 87 -4.25 10.23 5.43
N SER A 88 -5.36 9.51 5.64
CA SER A 88 -6.02 8.70 4.60
C SER A 88 -6.76 9.54 3.55
N LYS A 89 -7.05 10.81 3.88
CA LYS A 89 -7.72 11.75 2.99
C LYS A 89 -6.80 12.86 2.50
N MET A 90 -5.52 12.83 2.90
CA MET A 90 -4.57 13.86 2.50
C MET A 90 -4.22 13.76 1.03
N THR A 91 -4.11 14.94 0.43
CA THR A 91 -4.00 15.14 -1.01
C THR A 91 -2.79 15.99 -1.40
N GLU A 92 -2.27 16.75 -0.43
CA GLU A 92 -1.03 17.52 -0.51
C GLU A 92 -0.41 17.65 0.89
N LEU A 93 0.80 18.21 0.93
CA LEU A 93 1.44 18.54 2.19
C LEU A 93 0.69 19.71 2.85
N PRO A 94 0.30 19.59 4.13
CA PRO A 94 -0.35 20.67 4.83
C PRO A 94 0.60 21.87 4.94
N THR A 95 0.04 23.07 4.79
CA THR A 95 0.83 24.33 4.82
C THR A 95 0.84 25.00 6.19
N ASP A 96 -0.13 24.65 7.04
CA ASP A 96 -0.36 25.22 8.37
C ASP A 96 0.19 24.34 9.51
N ILE A 97 0.76 23.18 9.16
CA ILE A 97 1.24 22.17 10.11
C ILE A 97 2.70 21.87 9.82
N VAL A 98 3.46 21.58 10.87
CA VAL A 98 4.80 21.04 10.81
C VAL A 98 4.89 19.78 11.65
N ILE A 99 5.80 18.86 11.33
CA ILE A 99 6.09 17.73 12.22
C ILE A 99 7.22 18.13 13.15
N VAL A 100 6.98 18.01 14.45
CA VAL A 100 7.98 18.33 15.47
C VAL A 100 8.34 17.09 16.27
N GLN A 101 9.62 17.00 16.61
CA GLN A 101 10.18 15.93 17.41
C GLN A 101 10.73 16.49 18.73
N PHE A 102 10.34 15.88 19.84
CA PHE A 102 10.88 16.23 21.16
C PHE A 102 10.92 15.02 22.12
N PRO A 103 11.75 15.07 23.18
CA PRO A 103 11.97 13.94 24.08
C PRO A 103 10.71 13.44 24.82
N SER A 104 10.82 12.26 25.43
CA SER A 104 9.76 11.70 26.26
C SER A 104 9.44 12.57 27.50
N GLN A 105 8.26 12.38 28.10
CA GLN A 105 7.89 13.04 29.36
C GLN A 105 8.93 12.83 30.48
N TYR A 106 9.52 11.63 30.55
CA TYR A 106 10.57 11.32 31.50
C TYR A 106 11.80 12.22 31.28
N GLU A 107 12.26 12.34 30.03
CA GLU A 107 13.44 13.14 29.70
C GLU A 107 13.19 14.65 29.83
N LEU A 108 11.97 15.11 29.53
CA LEU A 108 11.57 16.52 29.65
C LEU A 108 11.50 17.00 31.11
N ASP A 109 11.05 16.15 32.04
CA ASP A 109 10.96 16.50 33.46
C ASP A 109 11.09 15.25 34.34
N ILE A 110 12.33 14.77 34.52
CA ILE A 110 12.64 13.56 35.31
C ILE A 110 12.10 13.69 36.75
N VAL A 111 12.24 14.87 37.36
CA VAL A 111 11.76 15.14 38.72
C VAL A 111 10.23 15.09 38.78
N GLY A 112 9.55 15.76 37.85
CA GLY A 112 8.10 15.72 37.75
C GLY A 112 7.55 14.32 37.49
N TRP A 113 8.24 13.55 36.65
CA TRP A 113 7.89 12.15 36.36
C TRP A 113 7.98 11.30 37.62
N ASN A 114 9.09 11.38 38.33
CA ASN A 114 9.27 10.61 39.56
C ASN A 114 8.25 10.98 40.63
N LYS A 115 7.93 12.27 40.81
CA LYS A 115 6.84 12.70 41.70
C LYS A 115 5.50 12.10 41.28
N LYS A 116 5.17 12.11 39.99
CA LYS A 116 3.89 11.59 39.46
C LYS A 116 3.72 10.09 39.69
N TYR A 117 4.80 9.31 39.60
CA TYR A 117 4.77 7.85 39.72
C TYR A 117 5.25 7.32 41.08
N GLY A 118 5.55 8.19 42.05
CA GLY A 118 5.97 7.79 43.39
C GLY A 118 7.38 7.18 43.46
N ASN A 119 8.25 7.51 42.50
CA ASN A 119 9.64 7.04 42.47
C ASN A 119 10.53 7.89 43.40
N SER A 120 11.62 7.30 43.89
CA SER A 120 12.65 8.05 44.63
C SER A 120 13.32 9.12 43.77
N ILE A 121 13.61 10.28 44.37
CA ILE A 121 14.23 11.44 43.73
C ILE A 121 15.73 11.56 44.13
N THR A 122 16.26 10.57 44.84
CA THR A 122 17.67 10.53 45.28
C THR A 122 18.62 10.43 44.08
N ASP A 123 19.67 11.27 44.06
CA ASP A 123 20.79 11.26 43.11
C ASP A 123 20.42 11.48 41.62
N GLN A 124 19.56 12.48 41.35
CA GLN A 124 19.22 12.85 39.97
C GLN A 124 20.19 13.88 39.39
N ASP A 125 20.88 13.50 38.31
CA ASP A 125 21.65 14.44 37.48
C ASP A 125 20.70 15.14 36.47
N LEU A 126 20.10 16.25 36.90
CA LEU A 126 19.27 17.08 36.04
C LEU A 126 20.17 17.95 35.15
N LYS A 127 20.40 17.50 33.91
CA LYS A 127 21.37 18.12 32.98
C LYS A 127 20.90 19.45 32.37
N GLN A 128 19.59 19.61 32.18
CA GLN A 128 18.98 20.80 31.60
C GLN A 128 17.51 20.95 32.02
N MET A 129 16.99 22.17 31.92
CA MET A 129 15.58 22.50 32.15
C MET A 129 14.94 23.23 30.96
N HIS A 130 15.69 23.38 29.87
CA HIS A 130 15.22 23.99 28.64
C HIS A 130 15.50 23.01 27.50
N PHE A 131 14.50 22.83 26.64
CA PHE A 131 14.52 21.91 25.52
C PHE A 131 14.04 22.65 24.28
N GLU A 132 14.52 22.24 23.11
CA GLU A 132 14.05 22.71 21.83
C GLU A 132 13.56 21.52 21.01
N ALA A 133 12.35 21.62 20.47
CA ALA A 133 11.82 20.64 19.55
C ALA A 133 12.44 20.83 18.16
N ARG A 134 12.81 19.72 17.53
CA ARG A 134 13.31 19.71 16.15
C ARG A 134 12.14 19.66 15.19
N THR A 135 12.09 20.58 14.23
CA THR A 135 11.17 20.45 13.08
C THR A 135 11.74 19.43 12.10
N LEU A 136 10.93 18.45 11.72
CA LEU A 136 11.31 17.43 10.74
C LEU A 136 10.90 17.87 9.33
N PRO A 137 11.81 17.81 8.34
CA PRO A 137 11.44 17.90 6.94
C PRO A 137 10.43 16.81 6.56
N TRP A 138 9.47 17.12 5.69
CA TRP A 138 8.47 16.13 5.23
C TRP A 138 9.07 14.86 4.64
N VAL A 139 10.24 14.97 4.00
CA VAL A 139 11.00 13.83 3.44
C VAL A 139 11.49 12.84 4.49
N ASP A 140 11.62 13.27 5.75
CA ASP A 140 12.01 12.44 6.89
C ASP A 140 10.77 11.82 7.59
N THR A 141 9.59 11.98 6.99
CA THR A 141 8.29 11.49 7.45
C THR A 141 7.63 10.60 6.39
N ASN A 142 6.60 9.85 6.79
CA ASN A 142 5.86 9.00 5.84
C ASN A 142 4.72 9.73 5.12
N LEU A 143 4.55 11.05 5.33
CA LEU A 143 3.37 11.78 4.84
C LEU A 143 3.31 11.86 3.31
N ILE A 144 4.46 12.11 2.67
CA ILE A 144 4.56 12.14 1.21
C ILE A 144 4.14 10.79 0.61
N GLU A 145 4.51 9.69 1.26
CA GLU A 145 4.16 8.34 0.81
C GLU A 145 2.65 8.09 0.89
N HIS A 146 2.01 8.51 1.99
CA HIS A 146 0.56 8.42 2.15
C HIS A 146 -0.18 9.25 1.09
N ILE A 147 0.26 10.48 0.82
CA ILE A 147 -0.35 11.32 -0.21
C ILE A 147 -0.26 10.64 -1.58
N LYS A 148 0.89 10.05 -1.92
CA LYS A 148 1.07 9.32 -3.19
C LYS A 148 0.17 8.09 -3.29
N LEU A 149 -0.01 7.35 -2.19
CA LEU A 149 -0.94 6.22 -2.12
C LEU A 149 -2.38 6.67 -2.33
N ASN A 150 -2.80 7.76 -1.67
CA ASN A 150 -4.15 8.30 -1.81
C ASN A 150 -4.41 8.76 -3.26
N VAL A 151 -3.44 9.44 -3.89
CA VAL A 151 -3.51 9.81 -5.31
C VAL A 151 -3.65 8.57 -6.19
N ALA A 152 -2.77 7.58 -6.01
CA ALA A 152 -2.77 6.35 -6.81
C ALA A 152 -4.09 5.56 -6.68
N GLU A 153 -4.71 5.56 -5.50
CA GLU A 153 -6.03 4.95 -5.29
C GLU A 153 -7.10 5.66 -6.12
N GLN A 154 -7.06 6.98 -6.21
CA GLN A 154 -8.06 7.77 -6.96
C GLN A 154 -7.92 7.58 -8.48
N LEU A 155 -6.73 7.22 -8.96
CA LEU A 155 -6.51 6.89 -10.37
C LEU A 155 -7.02 5.51 -10.75
N GLN A 156 -7.26 4.64 -9.78
CA GLN A 156 -7.81 3.32 -10.08
C GLN A 156 -9.17 3.47 -10.77
N PRO A 157 -9.46 2.57 -11.73
CA PRO A 157 -10.77 2.52 -12.35
C PRO A 157 -11.85 2.29 -11.30
N LYS A 158 -13.04 2.84 -11.53
CA LYS A 158 -14.25 2.48 -10.78
C LYS A 158 -14.50 0.98 -10.94
N GLU A 159 -15.08 0.34 -9.93
CA GLU A 159 -15.34 -1.11 -9.94
C GLU A 159 -16.21 -1.56 -11.12
N GLU A 160 -17.08 -0.66 -11.60
CA GLU A 160 -17.95 -0.87 -12.77
C GLU A 160 -17.19 -0.82 -14.11
N TYR A 161 -16.00 -0.21 -14.13
CA TYR A 161 -15.18 -0.09 -15.34
C TYR A 161 -14.26 -1.30 -15.47
N ILE A 162 -14.61 -2.18 -16.41
CA ILE A 162 -13.85 -3.38 -16.73
C ILE A 162 -12.60 -2.98 -17.54
N VAL A 163 -11.48 -2.76 -16.87
CA VAL A 163 -10.18 -2.51 -17.54
C VAL A 163 -9.60 -3.80 -18.09
N ASN A 164 -9.76 -4.89 -17.34
CA ASN A 164 -9.28 -6.22 -17.69
C ASN A 164 -10.49 -7.13 -17.87
N GLU A 165 -10.54 -7.88 -18.98
CA GLU A 165 -11.48 -9.00 -19.09
C GLU A 165 -11.37 -9.82 -17.80
N ARG A 166 -12.51 -10.23 -17.24
CA ARG A 166 -12.50 -11.16 -16.12
C ARG A 166 -11.60 -12.32 -16.55
N LYS A 167 -10.48 -12.53 -15.84
CA LYS A 167 -9.83 -13.84 -15.83
C LYS A 167 -10.93 -14.78 -15.36
N ASP A 168 -11.49 -15.51 -16.31
CA ASP A 168 -12.76 -16.21 -16.17
C ASP A 168 -12.80 -16.98 -14.84
N SER A 169 -13.49 -16.42 -13.87
CA SER A 169 -13.82 -17.08 -12.63
C SER A 169 -15.30 -17.38 -12.73
N LEU A 170 -15.60 -18.68 -12.66
CA LEU A 170 -16.90 -19.34 -12.45
C LEU A 170 -17.18 -20.39 -13.54
N TYR A 171 -16.79 -21.63 -13.23
CA TYR A 171 -17.33 -22.87 -13.79
C TYR A 171 -17.36 -22.99 -15.31
N ARG A 172 -16.18 -23.18 -15.92
CA ARG A 172 -16.13 -23.82 -17.23
C ARG A 172 -16.19 -25.34 -17.02
N ILE A 173 -17.27 -25.94 -17.48
CA ILE A 173 -17.43 -27.40 -17.64
C ILE A 173 -16.21 -27.91 -18.45
N PRO A 174 -15.67 -29.11 -18.20
CA PRO A 174 -14.60 -29.66 -19.03
C PRO A 174 -14.99 -29.50 -20.51
N THR A 175 -14.22 -28.71 -21.25
CA THR A 175 -14.67 -28.19 -22.56
C THR A 175 -14.56 -29.20 -23.68
N ASP A 176 -13.93 -30.35 -23.44
CA ASP A 176 -13.97 -31.50 -24.34
C ASP A 176 -14.91 -32.58 -23.77
N THR A 177 -16.22 -32.37 -23.93
CA THR A 177 -17.25 -33.35 -23.55
C THR A 177 -17.34 -34.52 -24.54
N GLU A 178 -16.61 -34.47 -25.65
CA GLU A 178 -16.64 -35.46 -26.72
C GLU A 178 -15.63 -36.59 -26.50
N LYS A 179 -14.66 -36.41 -25.61
CA LYS A 179 -13.61 -37.38 -25.27
C LYS A 179 -13.62 -37.72 -23.77
N LEU A 180 -13.26 -38.96 -23.45
CA LEU A 180 -12.91 -39.35 -22.08
C LEU A 180 -11.58 -38.69 -21.68
N LEU A 181 -11.64 -37.72 -20.77
CA LEU A 181 -10.44 -37.04 -20.26
C LEU A 181 -9.58 -37.97 -19.40
N PRO A 182 -8.25 -37.87 -19.50
CA PRO A 182 -7.35 -38.70 -18.70
C PRO A 182 -7.41 -38.30 -17.23
N THR A 183 -7.08 -39.26 -16.36
CA THR A 183 -7.02 -39.07 -14.92
C THR A 183 -5.61 -39.28 -14.41
N TYR A 184 -5.19 -38.45 -13.45
CA TYR A 184 -3.90 -38.57 -12.76
C TYR A 184 -4.12 -38.70 -11.26
N LYS A 185 -3.32 -39.54 -10.60
CA LYS A 185 -3.48 -39.85 -9.17
C LYS A 185 -2.43 -39.13 -8.35
N ILE A 186 -2.88 -38.32 -7.39
CA ILE A 186 -2.01 -37.58 -6.47
C ILE A 186 -2.33 -38.03 -5.06
N PHE A 187 -1.36 -38.71 -4.42
CA PHE A 187 -1.47 -39.21 -3.05
C PHE A 187 -2.79 -39.93 -2.73
N GLY A 188 -3.30 -40.74 -3.68
CA GLY A 188 -4.55 -41.50 -3.49
C GLY A 188 -5.79 -40.85 -4.08
N THR A 189 -5.76 -39.56 -4.41
CA THR A 189 -6.90 -38.81 -4.96
C THR A 189 -6.82 -38.75 -6.47
N GLU A 190 -7.94 -39.04 -7.15
CA GLU A 190 -8.03 -39.02 -8.62
C GLU A 190 -8.43 -37.62 -9.11
N PHE A 191 -7.62 -37.06 -10.00
CA PHE A 191 -7.90 -35.81 -10.68
C PHE A 191 -8.11 -36.06 -12.18
N ILE A 192 -9.11 -35.42 -12.75
CA ILE A 192 -9.30 -35.27 -14.20
C ILE A 192 -8.33 -34.18 -14.67
N VAL A 193 -7.59 -34.46 -15.73
CA VAL A 193 -6.68 -33.49 -16.37
C VAL A 193 -7.49 -32.69 -17.40
N ASP A 194 -7.67 -31.39 -17.14
CA ASP A 194 -8.35 -30.47 -18.06
C ASP A 194 -7.29 -29.55 -18.69
N VAL A 195 -6.78 -29.95 -19.86
CA VAL A 195 -5.74 -29.20 -20.57
C VAL A 195 -6.23 -27.90 -21.20
N ASN A 196 -7.52 -27.78 -21.48
CA ASN A 196 -8.09 -26.54 -22.04
C ASN A 196 -7.99 -25.41 -21.01
N GLN A 197 -8.18 -25.72 -19.73
CA GLN A 197 -8.02 -24.78 -18.62
C GLN A 197 -6.65 -24.84 -17.94
N LEU A 198 -5.85 -25.88 -18.23
CA LEU A 198 -4.59 -26.19 -17.53
C LEU A 198 -4.82 -26.39 -16.03
N GLU A 199 -5.78 -27.25 -15.71
CA GLU A 199 -6.22 -27.53 -14.34
C GLU A 199 -6.28 -29.04 -14.07
N LEU A 200 -6.10 -29.39 -12.80
CA LEU A 200 -6.45 -30.69 -12.25
C LEU A 200 -7.74 -30.56 -11.46
N ARG A 201 -8.77 -31.33 -11.82
CA ARG A 201 -10.09 -31.29 -11.16
C ARG A 201 -10.37 -32.59 -10.44
N GLU A 202 -10.64 -32.57 -9.14
CA GLU A 202 -10.90 -33.81 -8.41
C GLU A 202 -12.15 -34.49 -8.97
N LYS A 203 -12.01 -35.77 -9.30
CA LYS A 203 -13.08 -36.57 -9.93
C LYS A 203 -14.28 -36.77 -9.00
N ALA A 204 -14.03 -36.93 -7.70
CA ALA A 204 -15.07 -37.10 -6.67
C ALA A 204 -15.67 -35.76 -6.18
N ASN A 205 -14.96 -34.66 -6.36
CA ASN A 205 -15.40 -33.33 -5.94
C ASN A 205 -14.96 -32.26 -6.96
N PRO A 206 -15.76 -31.99 -8.01
CA PRO A 206 -15.38 -31.08 -9.10
C PRO A 206 -15.11 -29.63 -8.68
N LYS A 207 -15.43 -29.23 -7.44
CA LYS A 207 -15.10 -27.93 -6.86
C LYS A 207 -13.65 -27.83 -6.39
N ASN A 208 -12.99 -28.95 -6.14
CA ASN A 208 -11.58 -28.99 -5.82
C ASN A 208 -10.76 -28.96 -7.12
N VAL A 209 -10.10 -27.82 -7.34
CA VAL A 209 -9.38 -27.50 -8.57
C VAL A 209 -7.98 -27.02 -8.20
N ILE A 210 -6.99 -27.49 -8.94
CA ILE A 210 -5.60 -27.05 -8.82
C ILE A 210 -5.18 -26.51 -10.19
N SER A 211 -5.02 -25.20 -10.32
CA SER A 211 -4.63 -24.55 -11.57
C SER A 211 -3.11 -24.58 -11.75
N ILE A 212 -2.63 -24.63 -12.99
CA ILE A 212 -1.22 -24.37 -13.31
C ILE A 212 -0.71 -23.06 -12.70
N SER A 213 -1.58 -22.07 -12.51
CA SER A 213 -1.22 -20.79 -11.89
C SER A 213 -0.72 -20.97 -10.45
N ASP A 214 -1.23 -21.99 -9.74
CA ASP A 214 -0.95 -22.32 -8.34
C ASP A 214 0.21 -23.32 -8.17
N MET A 215 0.85 -23.75 -9.26
CA MET A 215 1.94 -24.73 -9.23
C MET A 215 3.29 -24.08 -9.52
N ASP A 216 4.35 -24.52 -8.86
CA ASP A 216 5.73 -24.14 -9.17
C ASP A 216 6.25 -24.92 -10.38
N GLU A 217 6.95 -24.25 -11.29
CA GLU A 217 7.58 -24.90 -12.44
C GLU A 217 8.88 -25.59 -12.03
N LYS A 218 9.07 -26.85 -12.43
CA LYS A 218 10.30 -27.59 -12.13
C LYS A 218 11.45 -27.16 -13.06
N ALA A 219 12.68 -27.39 -12.60
CA ALA A 219 13.90 -27.07 -13.35
C ALA A 219 14.02 -27.76 -14.72
N VAL A 220 13.48 -28.99 -14.83
CA VAL A 220 13.56 -29.80 -16.06
C VAL A 220 12.20 -29.85 -16.75
N GLN A 221 11.25 -30.61 -16.20
CA GLN A 221 9.90 -30.78 -16.73
C GLN A 221 8.91 -30.99 -15.58
N GLY A 222 7.67 -30.62 -15.82
CA GLY A 222 6.57 -30.76 -14.88
C GLY A 222 6.45 -29.61 -13.89
N TYR A 223 5.60 -29.86 -12.90
CA TYR A 223 5.20 -28.90 -11.91
C TYR A 223 5.20 -29.53 -10.52
N SER A 224 5.34 -28.69 -9.49
CA SER A 224 5.20 -29.10 -8.10
C SER A 224 4.31 -28.15 -7.33
N PHE A 225 3.63 -28.65 -6.30
CA PHE A 225 2.83 -27.82 -5.41
C PHE A 225 2.63 -28.51 -4.07
N TRP A 226 2.33 -27.73 -3.03
CA TRP A 226 2.01 -28.28 -1.71
C TRP A 226 0.57 -28.80 -1.69
N TYR A 227 0.42 -30.05 -1.26
CA TYR A 227 -0.84 -30.78 -1.24
C TYR A 227 -1.15 -31.24 0.18
N SER A 228 -2.38 -31.04 0.63
CA SER A 228 -2.86 -31.57 1.91
C SER A 228 -3.58 -32.90 1.68
N PRO A 229 -3.09 -34.02 2.25
CA PRO A 229 -3.84 -35.28 2.26
C PRO A 229 -5.18 -35.19 3.00
N ASN A 230 -5.33 -34.22 3.92
CA ASN A 230 -6.53 -34.04 4.73
C ASN A 230 -7.64 -33.35 3.95
N SER A 231 -7.35 -32.20 3.33
CA SER A 231 -8.32 -31.46 2.49
C SER A 231 -8.39 -31.98 1.05
N LYS A 232 -7.44 -32.84 0.68
CA LYS A 232 -7.25 -33.40 -0.67
C LYS A 232 -6.98 -32.34 -1.75
N GLY A 233 -6.45 -31.19 -1.38
CA GLY A 233 -6.25 -30.07 -2.30
C GLY A 233 -4.98 -29.27 -2.04
N LEU A 234 -4.89 -28.12 -2.71
CA LEU A 234 -3.79 -27.16 -2.57
C LEU A 234 -3.64 -26.69 -1.13
N THR A 235 -2.40 -26.57 -0.66
CA THR A 235 -2.05 -25.98 0.64
C THR A 235 -0.69 -25.27 0.56
N THR A 236 -0.09 -24.97 1.72
CA THR A 236 1.25 -24.41 1.86
C THR A 236 2.16 -25.37 2.64
N TYR A 237 3.47 -25.18 2.54
CA TYR A 237 4.46 -25.97 3.31
C TYR A 237 4.26 -25.90 4.83
N ALA A 238 3.54 -24.89 5.33
CA ALA A 238 3.32 -24.66 6.75
C ALA A 238 2.22 -25.55 7.34
N GLU A 239 1.36 -26.18 6.53
CA GLU A 239 0.33 -27.09 7.04
C GLU A 239 0.97 -28.41 7.52
N GLN A 240 0.62 -28.82 8.74
CA GLN A 240 1.10 -30.08 9.29
C GLN A 240 0.61 -31.28 8.46
N GLY A 241 1.56 -32.06 7.94
CA GLY A 241 1.26 -33.23 7.11
C GLY A 241 1.08 -32.90 5.62
N ALA A 242 1.32 -31.65 5.20
CA ALA A 242 1.43 -31.29 3.79
C ALA A 242 2.53 -32.12 3.09
N LYS A 243 2.28 -32.46 1.82
CA LYS A 243 3.21 -33.20 0.97
C LYS A 243 3.46 -32.41 -0.30
N LEU A 244 4.71 -32.40 -0.76
CA LEU A 244 5.05 -31.85 -2.06
C LEU A 244 4.59 -32.83 -3.15
N ALA A 245 3.57 -32.46 -3.92
CA ALA A 245 3.13 -33.19 -5.09
C ALA A 245 3.98 -32.79 -6.29
N GLU A 246 4.27 -33.74 -7.17
CA GLU A 246 4.91 -33.48 -8.46
C GLU A 246 4.09 -34.14 -9.58
N ILE A 247 3.91 -33.40 -10.67
CA ILE A 247 3.22 -33.87 -11.88
C ILE A 247 4.11 -33.61 -13.09
N PRO A 248 4.04 -34.45 -14.14
CA PRO A 248 4.70 -34.15 -15.40
C PRO A 248 3.98 -33.01 -16.14
N ASP A 249 4.56 -32.59 -17.26
CA ASP A 249 3.96 -31.60 -18.17
C ASP A 249 2.56 -32.03 -18.64
N PHE A 250 1.68 -31.07 -18.92
CA PHE A 250 0.34 -31.34 -19.44
C PHE A 250 0.38 -32.05 -20.80
N VAL A 251 1.40 -31.80 -21.63
CA VAL A 251 1.69 -32.59 -22.84
C VAL A 251 1.84 -34.08 -22.54
N THR A 252 2.45 -34.45 -21.42
CA THR A 252 2.58 -35.86 -21.01
C THR A 252 1.27 -36.42 -20.49
N LEU A 253 0.48 -35.60 -19.78
CA LEU A 253 -0.76 -36.02 -19.14
C LEU A 253 -1.92 -36.22 -20.13
N ASP A 254 -2.06 -35.34 -21.13
CA ASP A 254 -3.03 -35.46 -22.22
C ASP A 254 -2.45 -34.94 -23.55
N PRO A 255 -1.61 -35.74 -24.23
CA PRO A 255 -0.96 -35.31 -25.48
C PRO A 255 -1.98 -34.96 -26.58
N ILE A 256 -3.04 -35.76 -26.71
CA ILE A 256 -4.10 -35.55 -27.70
C ILE A 256 -4.87 -34.26 -27.40
N GLY A 257 -5.21 -34.01 -26.13
CA GLY A 257 -5.90 -32.77 -25.74
C GLY A 257 -5.04 -31.54 -25.99
N MET A 258 -3.74 -31.60 -25.67
CA MET A 258 -2.79 -30.51 -25.94
C MET A 258 -2.59 -30.26 -27.43
N ALA A 259 -2.50 -31.32 -28.25
CA ALA A 259 -2.43 -31.22 -29.71
C ALA A 259 -3.63 -30.47 -30.28
N LYS A 260 -4.85 -30.88 -29.88
CA LYS A 260 -6.11 -30.25 -30.29
C LYS A 260 -6.17 -28.78 -29.85
N LYS A 261 -5.85 -28.48 -28.59
CA LYS A 261 -5.87 -27.11 -28.04
C LYS A 261 -4.97 -26.15 -28.82
N HIS A 262 -3.78 -26.63 -29.21
CA HIS A 262 -2.78 -25.81 -29.90
C HIS A 262 -2.84 -25.95 -31.44
N ASN A 263 -3.83 -26.67 -31.98
CA ASN A 263 -3.99 -26.95 -33.41
C ASN A 263 -2.73 -27.53 -34.06
N ILE A 264 -2.14 -28.53 -33.41
CA ILE A 264 -0.94 -29.25 -33.84
C ILE A 264 -1.31 -30.71 -34.09
N ASP A 265 -0.65 -31.31 -35.08
CA ASP A 265 -0.80 -32.72 -35.43
C ASP A 265 -0.29 -33.64 -34.31
N GLU A 266 -1.04 -34.68 -33.96
CA GLU A 266 -0.71 -35.61 -32.87
C GLU A 266 0.67 -36.26 -33.07
N ASP A 267 1.05 -36.57 -34.31
CA ASP A 267 2.33 -37.18 -34.64
C ASP A 267 3.53 -36.28 -34.26
N LYS A 268 3.30 -34.97 -34.14
CA LYS A 268 4.32 -33.99 -33.76
C LYS A 268 4.47 -33.83 -32.26
N MET A 269 3.58 -34.41 -31.45
CA MET A 269 3.65 -34.33 -29.99
C MET A 269 4.79 -35.15 -29.40
N ALA A 270 5.31 -36.13 -30.15
CA ALA A 270 6.45 -36.94 -29.73
C ALA A 270 7.69 -36.06 -29.49
N GLY A 271 8.12 -35.96 -28.23
CA GLY A 271 9.27 -35.14 -27.81
C GLY A 271 8.98 -33.65 -27.60
N MET A 272 7.71 -33.24 -27.67
CA MET A 272 7.28 -31.92 -27.18
C MET A 272 7.19 -31.91 -25.65
N ASP A 273 7.34 -30.71 -25.10
CA ASP A 273 7.15 -30.40 -23.69
C ASP A 273 6.23 -29.16 -23.60
N ASP A 274 5.76 -28.84 -22.40
CA ASP A 274 4.85 -27.70 -22.22
C ASP A 274 5.52 -26.39 -22.64
N PHE A 275 6.84 -26.26 -22.45
CA PHE A 275 7.57 -25.05 -22.83
C PHE A 275 7.53 -24.82 -24.35
N LYS A 276 7.92 -25.81 -25.14
CA LYS A 276 7.94 -25.73 -26.61
C LYS A 276 6.56 -25.50 -27.20
N LEU A 277 5.52 -26.07 -26.59
CA LEU A 277 4.16 -25.98 -27.09
C LEU A 277 3.45 -24.69 -26.68
N MET A 278 3.59 -24.28 -25.42
CA MET A 278 2.80 -23.20 -24.83
C MET A 278 3.47 -21.83 -24.96
N VAL A 279 4.79 -21.79 -25.10
CA VAL A 279 5.55 -20.54 -25.23
C VAL A 279 5.81 -20.23 -26.70
N ASN A 280 5.60 -18.98 -27.10
CA ASN A 280 5.97 -18.51 -28.44
C ASN A 280 7.50 -18.56 -28.61
N GLN A 281 7.98 -19.63 -29.25
CA GLN A 281 9.40 -19.92 -29.41
C GLN A 281 10.13 -18.85 -30.24
N ASP A 282 9.50 -18.28 -31.27
CA ASP A 282 10.12 -17.22 -32.07
C ASP A 282 10.33 -15.93 -31.26
N ALA A 283 9.34 -15.55 -30.44
CA ALA A 283 9.47 -14.42 -29.53
C ALA A 283 10.53 -14.68 -28.45
N PHE A 284 10.53 -15.89 -27.87
CA PHE A 284 11.56 -16.32 -26.91
C PHE A 284 12.96 -16.22 -27.52
N ASP A 285 13.19 -16.80 -28.69
CA ASP A 285 14.51 -16.80 -29.35
C ASP A 285 15.01 -15.38 -29.66
N LYS A 286 14.09 -14.52 -30.14
CA LYS A 286 14.40 -13.12 -30.44
C LYS A 286 14.87 -12.37 -29.20
N ILE A 287 14.21 -12.55 -28.06
CA ILE A 287 14.55 -11.86 -26.81
C ILE A 287 15.77 -12.51 -26.15
N ALA A 288 15.72 -13.83 -25.95
CA ALA A 288 16.70 -14.58 -25.16
C ALA A 288 18.08 -14.61 -25.82
N TYR A 289 18.14 -14.82 -27.15
CA TYR A 289 19.37 -15.12 -27.87
C TYR A 289 19.75 -14.06 -28.92
N LYS A 290 18.79 -13.36 -29.53
CA LYS A 290 19.07 -12.32 -30.54
C LYS A 290 19.12 -10.90 -29.96
N GLY A 291 18.85 -10.75 -28.65
CA GLY A 291 18.92 -9.46 -27.96
C GLY A 291 17.86 -8.44 -28.39
N ILE A 292 16.73 -8.89 -28.95
CA ILE A 292 15.61 -8.02 -29.29
C ILE A 292 14.92 -7.58 -28.00
N ILE A 293 14.84 -6.27 -27.77
CA ILE A 293 14.14 -5.69 -26.64
C ILE A 293 12.64 -5.60 -26.98
N PRO A 294 11.74 -6.16 -26.17
CA PRO A 294 10.31 -6.05 -26.42
C PRO A 294 9.85 -4.60 -26.29
N THR A 295 8.70 -4.30 -26.89
CA THR A 295 8.17 -2.94 -26.98
C THR A 295 6.77 -2.82 -26.40
N ILE A 296 6.40 -1.62 -25.98
CA ILE A 296 5.03 -1.29 -25.59
C ILE A 296 4.61 0.03 -26.23
N ASP A 297 3.42 0.05 -26.83
CA ASP A 297 2.78 1.29 -27.28
C ASP A 297 1.93 1.87 -26.16
N ILE A 298 2.14 3.15 -25.85
CA ILE A 298 1.38 3.90 -24.86
C ILE A 298 0.78 5.11 -25.58
N ALA A 299 -0.54 5.11 -25.77
CA ALA A 299 -1.26 6.19 -26.45
C ALA A 299 -0.66 6.59 -27.81
N GLY A 300 -0.30 5.58 -28.62
CA GLY A 300 0.27 5.77 -29.97
C GLY A 300 1.78 6.02 -29.99
N HIS A 301 2.45 5.99 -28.84
CA HIS A 301 3.89 6.19 -28.73
C HIS A 301 4.61 4.91 -28.31
N THR A 302 5.61 4.46 -29.08
CA THR A 302 6.35 3.23 -28.82
C THR A 302 7.51 3.43 -27.83
N PHE A 303 7.61 2.53 -26.86
CA PHE A 303 8.70 2.45 -25.91
C PHE A 303 9.42 1.10 -26.01
N TYR A 304 10.73 1.11 -25.83
CA TYR A 304 11.49 -0.08 -25.45
C TYR A 304 11.28 -0.41 -23.98
N ILE A 305 11.05 -1.68 -23.69
CA ILE A 305 10.95 -2.20 -22.33
C ILE A 305 12.37 -2.51 -21.85
N ASP A 306 13.01 -1.54 -21.21
CA ASP A 306 14.38 -1.64 -20.71
C ASP A 306 14.37 -1.91 -19.20
N LEU A 307 14.10 -3.17 -18.83
CA LEU A 307 14.06 -3.56 -17.43
C LEU A 307 15.45 -3.55 -16.76
N PHE A 308 16.53 -3.64 -17.54
CA PHE A 308 17.89 -3.54 -17.01
C PHE A 308 18.15 -2.14 -16.42
N ASN A 309 17.69 -1.10 -17.12
CA ASN A 309 17.73 0.29 -16.62
C ASN A 309 16.44 0.70 -15.88
N ASP A 310 15.60 -0.25 -15.47
CA ASP A 310 14.34 -0.05 -14.73
C ASP A 310 13.41 1.01 -15.37
N LYS A 311 13.31 1.04 -16.71
CA LYS A 311 12.49 2.05 -17.40
C LYS A 311 11.82 1.58 -18.70
N LEU A 312 10.77 2.29 -19.10
CA LEU A 312 10.29 2.33 -20.48
C LEU A 312 10.95 3.50 -21.18
N HIS A 313 11.74 3.22 -22.22
CA HIS A 313 12.51 4.21 -22.94
C HIS A 313 11.83 4.55 -24.28
N PRO A 314 11.49 5.83 -24.55
CA PRO A 314 10.96 6.26 -25.84
C PRO A 314 11.83 5.80 -27.01
N LYS A 315 11.19 5.30 -28.08
CA LYS A 315 11.93 4.81 -29.25
C LYS A 315 12.51 5.94 -30.11
N ASP A 316 11.85 7.09 -30.12
CA ASP A 316 12.15 8.27 -30.93
C ASP A 316 12.82 9.42 -30.14
N ASP A 317 12.81 9.38 -28.80
CA ASP A 317 13.46 10.36 -27.94
C ASP A 317 14.47 9.71 -26.97
N ILE A 318 15.69 9.54 -27.48
CA ILE A 318 16.82 8.95 -26.73
C ILE A 318 17.29 9.79 -25.54
N TRP A 319 16.94 11.07 -25.48
CA TRP A 319 17.31 11.97 -24.37
C TRP A 319 16.24 12.02 -23.28
N SER A 320 15.05 11.50 -23.57
CA SER A 320 14.00 11.37 -22.58
C SER A 320 14.43 10.46 -21.43
N ARG A 321 14.11 10.89 -20.22
CA ARG A 321 14.20 10.05 -19.02
C ARG A 321 13.27 8.83 -19.10
N GLY A 322 12.24 8.88 -19.95
CA GLY A 322 11.23 7.85 -20.09
C GLY A 322 10.32 7.70 -18.86
N ILE A 323 9.80 6.49 -18.66
CA ILE A 323 8.98 6.12 -17.50
C ILE A 323 9.80 5.18 -16.63
N ILE A 324 10.18 5.60 -15.42
CA ILE A 324 11.05 4.84 -14.52
C ILE A 324 10.20 4.02 -13.55
N PHE A 325 10.33 2.70 -13.53
CA PHE A 325 9.46 1.81 -12.75
C PHE A 325 9.59 2.01 -11.23
N SER A 326 10.78 2.30 -10.72
CA SER A 326 11.00 2.60 -9.31
C SER A 326 10.26 3.85 -8.82
N GLU A 327 9.94 4.81 -9.70
CA GLU A 327 9.08 5.96 -9.37
C GLU A 327 7.60 5.56 -9.27
N LEU A 328 7.22 4.42 -9.86
CA LEU A 328 5.83 3.97 -9.94
C LEU A 328 5.40 3.08 -8.77
N LYS A 329 6.22 2.94 -7.72
CA LYS A 329 5.97 1.97 -6.63
C LYS A 329 4.58 2.06 -5.99
N TYR A 330 4.02 3.27 -5.84
CA TYR A 330 2.69 3.48 -5.27
C TYR A 330 1.54 3.26 -6.25
N TYR A 331 1.83 3.22 -7.55
CA TYR A 331 0.85 3.10 -8.63
C TYR A 331 0.66 1.66 -9.09
N TYR A 332 1.33 0.71 -8.44
CA TYR A 332 1.29 -0.71 -8.78
C TYR A 332 0.19 -1.46 -8.01
N SER A 333 -0.70 -2.13 -8.75
CA SER A 333 -1.68 -3.06 -8.20
C SER A 333 -1.11 -4.47 -8.20
N HIS A 334 -0.87 -5.03 -7.00
CA HIS A 334 -0.49 -6.45 -6.85
C HIS A 334 -1.61 -7.41 -7.28
N LYS A 335 -2.88 -6.99 -7.12
CA LYS A 335 -4.05 -7.77 -7.50
C LYS A 335 -4.11 -7.97 -9.01
N ASP A 336 -3.87 -6.89 -9.76
CA ASP A 336 -4.02 -6.89 -11.22
C ASP A 336 -2.69 -7.14 -11.94
N ASN A 337 -1.56 -7.02 -11.22
CA ASN A 337 -0.20 -7.06 -11.76
C ASN A 337 0.01 -6.00 -12.85
N THR A 338 -0.39 -4.77 -12.54
CA THR A 338 -0.34 -3.62 -13.46
C THR A 338 0.00 -2.33 -12.73
N PHE A 339 0.66 -1.41 -13.42
CA PHE A 339 0.80 -0.02 -13.00
C PHE A 339 -0.33 0.82 -13.61
N THR A 340 -1.00 1.63 -12.80
CA THR A 340 -2.02 2.61 -13.27
C THR A 340 -1.49 4.02 -13.00
N ILE A 341 -1.03 4.72 -14.04
CA ILE A 341 -0.26 5.96 -13.88
C ILE A 341 -0.87 7.12 -14.67
N PRO A 342 -0.69 8.38 -14.24
CA PRO A 342 -0.83 9.53 -15.10
C PRO A 342 0.38 9.62 -16.04
N TYR A 343 0.11 9.69 -17.33
CA TYR A 343 1.08 9.75 -18.40
C TYR A 343 0.95 11.06 -19.16
N ASN A 344 2.06 11.79 -19.28
CA ASN A 344 2.14 13.03 -20.04
C ASN A 344 2.40 12.72 -21.51
N GLN A 345 1.42 13.03 -22.36
CA GLN A 345 1.47 12.76 -23.79
C GLN A 345 2.44 13.67 -24.56
N LYS A 346 2.88 14.78 -23.97
CA LYS A 346 3.82 15.72 -24.60
C LYS A 346 5.27 15.38 -24.29
N THR A 347 5.56 14.99 -23.05
CA THR A 347 6.92 14.63 -22.61
C THR A 347 7.19 13.14 -22.68
N HIS A 348 6.14 12.33 -22.88
CA HIS A 348 6.20 10.86 -22.89
C HIS A 348 6.75 10.28 -21.57
N THR A 349 6.44 10.94 -20.45
CA THR A 349 6.90 10.55 -19.11
C THR A 349 5.75 10.37 -18.13
N PHE A 350 6.03 9.66 -17.04
CA PHE A 350 5.21 9.73 -15.83
C PHE A 350 5.23 11.15 -15.24
N GLN A 351 4.07 11.64 -14.80
CA GLN A 351 3.91 12.91 -14.10
C GLN A 351 2.89 12.74 -12.98
N GLU A 352 3.26 13.11 -11.76
CA GLU A 352 2.36 13.08 -10.61
C GLU A 352 1.22 14.11 -10.76
N VAL A 353 0.05 13.77 -10.21
CA VAL A 353 -1.11 14.68 -10.12
C VAL A 353 -1.46 14.94 -8.66
N SER A 354 -1.86 16.16 -8.35
CA SER A 354 -2.44 16.50 -7.04
C SER A 354 -3.94 16.25 -7.06
N LEU A 355 -4.50 15.80 -5.94
CA LEU A 355 -5.94 15.66 -5.77
C LEU A 355 -6.66 17.00 -5.56
N ASN A 356 -5.94 18.12 -5.49
CA ASN A 356 -6.49 19.46 -5.24
C ASN A 356 -6.70 20.27 -6.51
N VAL A 357 -6.36 19.67 -7.66
CA VAL A 357 -6.54 20.33 -8.94
C VAL A 357 -8.02 20.63 -9.18
N LYS A 358 -8.29 21.84 -9.67
CA LYS A 358 -9.63 22.27 -10.12
C LYS A 358 -9.96 21.75 -11.52
N GLU A 359 -8.96 21.35 -12.29
CA GLU A 359 -9.15 20.77 -13.62
C GLU A 359 -8.17 19.63 -13.88
N ILE A 360 -8.58 18.71 -14.75
CA ILE A 360 -7.71 17.65 -15.24
C ILE A 360 -6.69 18.28 -16.20
N PRO A 361 -5.37 18.10 -15.99
CA PRO A 361 -4.37 18.66 -16.89
C PRO A 361 -4.52 18.13 -18.32
N LYS A 362 -4.52 19.05 -19.30
CA LYS A 362 -4.85 18.75 -20.71
C LYS A 362 -3.95 17.69 -21.36
N ASP A 363 -2.67 17.68 -20.99
CA ASP A 363 -1.67 16.79 -21.57
C ASP A 363 -1.56 15.43 -20.84
N LEU A 364 -2.36 15.22 -19.78
CA LEU A 364 -2.32 14.01 -18.97
C LEU A 364 -3.49 13.07 -19.27
N ILE A 365 -3.16 11.80 -19.41
CA ILE A 365 -4.12 10.69 -19.45
C ILE A 365 -3.74 9.64 -18.40
N VAL A 366 -4.67 8.77 -18.06
CA VAL A 366 -4.37 7.60 -17.22
C VAL A 366 -4.13 6.41 -18.12
N VAL A 367 -3.02 5.70 -17.91
CA VAL A 367 -2.69 4.49 -18.66
C VAL A 367 -2.40 3.34 -17.70
N GLN A 368 -2.75 2.13 -18.14
CA GLN A 368 -2.44 0.89 -17.43
C GLN A 368 -1.37 0.12 -18.20
N ILE A 369 -0.27 -0.14 -17.51
CA ILE A 369 0.92 -0.83 -18.02
C ILE A 369 1.06 -2.17 -17.29
N PRO A 370 1.28 -3.30 -17.99
CA PRO A 370 1.55 -4.58 -17.32
C PRO A 370 2.75 -4.54 -16.37
N GLY A 371 2.75 -5.38 -15.34
CA GLY A 371 3.87 -5.52 -14.43
C GLY A 371 5.14 -6.02 -15.12
N LYS A 372 6.31 -5.75 -14.51
CA LYS A 372 7.64 -6.07 -15.08
C LYS A 372 7.77 -7.54 -15.52
N ARG A 373 7.23 -8.48 -14.72
CA ARG A 373 7.25 -9.92 -15.03
C ARG A 373 6.39 -10.29 -16.26
N ILE A 374 5.39 -9.50 -16.62
CA ILE A 374 4.60 -9.72 -17.84
C ILE A 374 5.31 -9.09 -19.05
N LEU A 375 5.87 -7.89 -18.88
CA LEU A 375 6.50 -7.13 -19.95
C LEU A 375 7.76 -7.79 -20.51
N ASP A 376 8.64 -8.29 -19.64
CA ASP A 376 9.83 -9.04 -20.04
C ASP A 376 10.18 -10.10 -18.99
N PRO A 377 9.48 -11.25 -19.00
CA PRO A 377 9.77 -12.33 -18.07
C PRO A 377 11.17 -12.92 -18.26
N ILE A 378 11.73 -12.90 -19.49
CA ILE A 378 13.06 -13.46 -19.77
C ILE A 378 14.13 -12.58 -19.15
N GLY A 379 14.03 -11.25 -19.31
CA GLY A 379 14.91 -10.28 -18.64
C GLY A 379 14.86 -10.44 -17.12
N GLN A 380 13.66 -10.58 -16.55
CA GLN A 380 13.48 -10.84 -15.11
C GLN A 380 14.15 -12.14 -14.66
N ASN A 381 13.98 -13.24 -15.40
CA ASN A 381 14.59 -14.53 -15.05
C ASN A 381 16.12 -14.42 -15.01
N LYS A 382 16.72 -13.71 -15.98
CA LYS A 382 18.17 -13.47 -16.04
C LYS A 382 18.69 -12.67 -14.84
N THR A 383 17.91 -11.70 -14.34
CA THR A 383 18.32 -10.85 -13.21
C THR A 383 18.12 -11.49 -11.83
N SER A 384 17.36 -12.57 -11.74
CA SER A 384 16.94 -13.18 -10.46
C SER A 384 17.47 -14.61 -10.25
N ASP A 385 18.43 -15.06 -11.05
CA ASP A 385 18.96 -16.44 -11.05
C ASP A 385 17.84 -17.52 -11.10
N LEU A 386 16.73 -17.22 -11.78
CA LEU A 386 15.58 -18.12 -11.92
C LEU A 386 15.75 -19.04 -13.13
N ASN A 387 14.97 -20.12 -13.16
CA ASN A 387 14.91 -21.00 -14.33
C ASN A 387 14.50 -20.19 -15.57
N THR A 388 15.10 -20.49 -16.72
CA THR A 388 14.87 -19.76 -17.98
C THR A 388 13.42 -19.84 -18.45
N SER A 389 12.71 -20.92 -18.10
CA SER A 389 11.30 -21.13 -18.43
C SER A 389 10.31 -20.54 -17.41
N ASP A 390 10.79 -20.08 -16.24
CA ASP A 390 9.92 -19.63 -15.16
C ASP A 390 8.95 -18.55 -15.64
N TYR A 391 7.67 -18.74 -15.31
CA TYR A 391 6.55 -17.87 -15.66
C TYR A 391 6.17 -17.82 -17.16
N LEU A 392 7.02 -18.34 -18.06
CA LEU A 392 6.77 -18.29 -19.51
C LEU A 392 5.60 -19.19 -19.89
N LYS A 393 5.49 -20.37 -19.28
CA LYS A 393 4.37 -21.30 -19.52
C LYS A 393 3.04 -20.73 -19.01
N LYS A 394 3.07 -19.90 -17.97
CA LYS A 394 1.86 -19.30 -17.36
C LYS A 394 1.36 -18.05 -18.08
N LYS A 395 2.26 -17.20 -18.60
CA LYS A 395 1.89 -15.89 -19.20
C LYS A 395 2.29 -15.70 -20.65
N GLY A 396 3.10 -16.60 -21.21
CA GLY A 396 3.63 -16.48 -22.55
C GLY A 396 4.76 -15.45 -22.67
N VAL A 397 5.22 -15.25 -23.90
CA VAL A 397 6.27 -14.30 -24.27
C VAL A 397 5.78 -13.49 -25.47
N HIS A 398 5.93 -12.17 -25.41
CA HIS A 398 5.47 -11.25 -26.45
C HIS A 398 6.57 -10.26 -26.79
N LEU A 399 6.67 -9.89 -28.07
CA LEU A 399 7.61 -8.86 -28.54
C LEU A 399 7.02 -7.45 -28.46
N HIS A 400 5.71 -7.36 -28.33
CA HIS A 400 4.97 -6.11 -28.41
C HIS A 400 3.75 -6.16 -27.48
N PHE A 401 3.49 -5.04 -26.82
CA PHE A 401 2.37 -4.82 -25.92
C PHE A 401 1.69 -3.49 -26.27
N GLU A 402 0.44 -3.36 -25.83
CA GLU A 402 -0.30 -2.10 -25.88
C GLU A 402 -0.80 -1.75 -24.47
N ALA A 403 -0.49 -0.54 -24.00
CA ALA A 403 -1.01 -0.04 -22.74
C ALA A 403 -2.46 0.38 -22.87
N LYS A 404 -3.28 0.09 -21.86
CA LYS A 404 -4.69 0.45 -21.88
C LYS A 404 -4.85 1.89 -21.44
N VAL A 405 -5.55 2.70 -22.24
CA VAL A 405 -5.92 4.06 -21.85
C VAL A 405 -7.19 4.00 -21.00
N ILE A 406 -7.15 4.63 -19.84
CA ILE A 406 -8.30 4.77 -18.93
C ILE A 406 -8.81 6.21 -19.03
N PRO A 407 -10.04 6.42 -19.53
CA PRO A 407 -10.63 7.75 -19.54
C PRO A 407 -10.81 8.28 -18.12
N TRP A 408 -10.46 9.55 -17.88
CA TRP A 408 -10.56 10.16 -16.54
C TRP A 408 -11.94 10.02 -15.89
N HIS A 409 -13.03 10.07 -16.66
CA HIS A 409 -14.39 9.93 -16.11
C HIS A 409 -14.68 8.52 -15.53
N GLN A 410 -13.85 7.53 -15.89
CA GLN A 410 -13.89 6.16 -15.37
C GLN A 410 -13.04 5.97 -14.12
N THR A 411 -12.27 6.99 -13.70
CA THR A 411 -11.50 6.96 -12.45
C THR A 411 -12.25 7.69 -11.33
N ARG A 412 -11.87 7.43 -10.08
CA ARG A 412 -12.41 8.16 -8.91
C ARG A 412 -11.89 9.61 -8.86
N PHE A 413 -10.73 9.88 -9.48
CA PHE A 413 -10.11 11.19 -9.58
C PHE A 413 -11.03 12.25 -10.20
N ALA A 414 -11.78 11.91 -11.26
CA ALA A 414 -12.69 12.87 -11.89
C ALA A 414 -13.81 13.37 -10.96
N GLU A 415 -14.25 12.54 -10.01
CA GLU A 415 -15.23 12.96 -9.00
C GLU A 415 -14.60 13.90 -7.97
N THR A 416 -13.34 13.65 -7.61
CA THR A 416 -12.57 14.54 -6.75
C THR A 416 -12.38 15.91 -7.38
N VAL A 417 -12.03 15.99 -8.67
CA VAL A 417 -11.96 17.27 -9.40
C VAL A 417 -13.32 18.00 -9.43
N LYS A 418 -14.42 17.27 -9.66
CA LYS A 418 -15.78 17.84 -9.59
C LYS A 418 -16.11 18.40 -8.21
N ARG A 419 -15.71 17.69 -7.14
CA ARG A 419 -15.92 18.12 -5.76
C ARG A 419 -15.15 19.40 -5.45
N ASN A 420 -13.89 19.49 -5.90
CA ASN A 420 -13.06 20.69 -5.74
C ASN A 420 -13.69 21.91 -6.43
N ASN A 421 -14.30 21.71 -7.60
CA ASN A 421 -15.03 22.78 -8.32
C ASN A 421 -16.38 23.15 -7.66
N GLY A 422 -16.98 22.25 -6.88
CA GLY A 422 -18.19 22.50 -6.11
C GLY A 422 -17.95 23.20 -4.76
N GLN A 423 -16.69 23.41 -4.35
CA GLN A 423 -16.31 23.97 -3.04
C GLN A 423 -16.08 25.49 -3.02
N GLU A 424 -16.60 26.25 -4.00
CA GLU A 424 -16.81 27.70 -3.84
C GLU A 424 -18.22 28.01 -3.33
N VAL A 425 -18.60 27.51 -2.15
CA VAL A 425 -19.69 28.10 -1.34
C VAL A 425 -19.35 28.04 0.15
N LYS A 426 -18.82 29.17 0.63
CA LYS A 426 -18.93 29.79 1.97
C LYS A 426 -18.84 28.90 3.22
N ALA A 427 -17.93 29.31 4.10
CA ALA A 427 -18.04 29.13 5.53
C ALA A 427 -19.46 29.47 6.03
N GLU A 428 -20.20 28.46 6.48
CA GLU A 428 -21.40 28.69 7.27
C GLU A 428 -20.99 28.96 8.71
N GLN A 429 -21.18 30.23 9.08
CA GLN A 429 -21.29 30.71 10.44
C GLN A 429 -22.23 29.79 11.23
N LYS A 430 -21.76 29.26 12.38
CA LYS A 430 -22.63 28.64 13.38
C LYS A 430 -23.72 29.65 13.77
N PRO A 431 -25.02 29.31 13.66
CA PRO A 431 -26.06 30.12 14.26
C PRO A 431 -26.00 30.00 15.79
N SER A 432 -26.19 31.14 16.44
CA SER A 432 -26.28 31.34 17.89
C SER A 432 -27.32 30.44 18.55
N ILE A 433 -26.93 29.81 19.66
CA ILE A 433 -27.86 29.09 20.56
C ILE A 433 -28.36 30.08 21.61
N SER A 434 -29.65 30.42 21.61
CA SER A 434 -30.47 30.68 22.83
C SER A 434 -31.97 30.84 22.46
N PRO A 435 -32.93 30.68 23.40
CA PRO A 435 -33.04 29.80 24.57
C PRO A 435 -34.33 28.93 24.55
N LYS A 436 -34.47 28.04 25.55
CA LYS A 436 -35.59 27.10 25.81
C LYS A 436 -37.01 27.71 25.65
N PRO A 437 -38.01 26.93 25.20
CA PRO A 437 -39.41 27.26 25.42
C PRO A 437 -39.87 26.84 26.83
N GLU A 438 -40.53 27.79 27.50
CA GLU A 438 -41.27 27.64 28.75
C GLU A 438 -42.56 26.82 28.59
N GLU A 439 -42.98 26.26 29.71
CA GLU A 439 -44.18 25.45 29.95
C GLU A 439 -45.47 26.12 29.47
N SER A 440 -46.32 25.38 28.76
CA SER A 440 -47.73 25.72 28.57
C SER A 440 -48.60 24.90 29.53
N THR A 441 -48.97 25.50 30.67
CA THR A 441 -50.06 25.04 31.51
C THR A 441 -51.37 25.76 31.15
N VAL A 442 -52.49 25.04 31.36
CA VAL A 442 -53.87 25.52 31.52
C VAL A 442 -54.70 25.83 30.24
N SER A 443 -55.48 24.81 29.84
CA SER A 443 -56.80 24.99 29.22
C SER A 443 -57.87 25.07 30.32
N LYS A 444 -58.63 26.18 30.37
CA LYS A 444 -59.74 26.41 31.30
C LYS A 444 -61.10 26.38 30.57
N ARG A 445 -61.91 25.37 30.93
CA ARG A 445 -63.28 25.43 31.50
C ARG A 445 -64.51 25.90 30.68
N LYS A 446 -65.53 25.00 30.68
CA LYS A 446 -66.97 25.10 31.11
C LYS A 446 -67.90 24.45 30.06
N GLY A 447 -68.59 23.32 30.33
CA GLY A 447 -69.80 23.12 31.17
C GLY A 447 -70.94 22.68 30.21
N ARG A 448 -72.00 21.90 30.51
CA ARG A 448 -72.68 21.34 31.69
C ARG A 448 -73.81 20.41 31.15
N ARG A 449 -74.30 19.47 31.99
CA ARG A 449 -75.55 18.65 31.91
C ARG A 449 -75.55 17.49 30.88
N MET A 450 -76.12 16.32 31.14
CA MET A 450 -77.09 15.87 32.16
C MET A 450 -76.59 14.62 32.88
#